data_AF-A0A521GSY0-F1
#
_entry.id   AF-A0A521GSY0-F1
#
_cell.length_a   1.000
_cell.length_b   1.000
_cell.length_c   1.000
_cell.angle_alpha   90.00
_cell.angle_beta   90.00
_cell.angle_gamma   90.00
#
_symmetry.space_group_name_H-M   'P 1'
#
loop_
_entity.id
_entity.type
_entity.pdbx_description
1 polymer ?
#
loop_
_entity_poly.entity_id
_entity_poly.type
_entity_poly.pdbx_seq_one_letter_code
_entity_poly.pdbx_strand_id
1 'polypeptide(L)'
;MGSYFRERSQPYKPGQTAPFKVSRSKIELFMQCPRCFWLDVRLKITRPSSPPFNINKTIDELFKKEFDVHRAAKTPHPIMTANKL
;
A
#
# COMPACT_ATOMS: atom_id res chain seq x y z
N MET A 1 -12.46 -13.70 -4.91
CA MET A 1 -11.30 -14.11 -4.07
C MET A 1 -10.00 -13.70 -4.76
N GLY A 2 -9.44 -12.54 -4.41
CA GLY A 2 -8.12 -12.13 -4.91
C GLY A 2 -7.02 -12.74 -4.04
N SER A 3 -6.19 -13.58 -4.63
CA SER A 3 -5.05 -14.23 -3.97
C SER A 3 -3.97 -13.20 -3.65
N TYR A 4 -3.95 -12.68 -2.42
CA TYR A 4 -2.89 -11.79 -1.92
C TYR A 4 -1.62 -12.56 -1.56
N PHE A 5 -1.12 -13.43 -2.45
CA PHE A 5 0.28 -13.84 -2.38
C PHE A 5 1.10 -12.65 -2.89
N ARG A 6 1.43 -11.72 -2.00
CA ARG A 6 2.48 -10.73 -2.29
C ARG A 6 3.76 -11.52 -2.45
N GLU A 7 4.23 -11.71 -3.68
CA GLU A 7 5.60 -12.12 -3.93
C GLU A 7 6.50 -11.21 -3.10
N ARG A 8 7.27 -11.81 -2.18
CA ARG A 8 8.21 -11.04 -1.37
C ARG A 8 9.19 -10.40 -2.34
N SER A 9 9.27 -9.06 -2.32
CA SER A 9 10.21 -8.33 -3.17
C SER A 9 11.60 -8.94 -3.02
N GLN A 10 12.26 -9.25 -4.14
CA GLN A 10 13.63 -9.76 -4.13
C GLN A 10 14.59 -8.72 -3.49
N PRO A 11 15.70 -9.14 -2.84
CA PRO A 11 16.72 -8.21 -2.41
C PRO A 11 17.41 -7.57 -3.60
N TYR A 12 17.81 -6.31 -3.46
CA TYR A 12 18.55 -5.60 -4.49
C TYR A 12 19.95 -6.20 -4.62
N LYS A 13 20.34 -6.61 -5.84
CA LYS A 13 21.67 -7.14 -6.15
C LYS A 13 22.50 -6.09 -6.88
N PRO A 14 23.77 -5.85 -6.50
CA PRO A 14 24.60 -4.88 -7.21
C PRO A 14 24.82 -5.39 -8.65
N GLY A 15 24.70 -4.52 -9.64
CA GLY A 15 24.86 -4.91 -11.04
C GLY A 15 23.66 -5.65 -11.65
N GLN A 16 22.50 -5.67 -10.99
CA GLN A 16 21.28 -6.17 -11.64
C GLN A 16 20.89 -5.27 -12.83
N THR A 17 20.58 -5.88 -13.96
CA THR A 17 20.10 -5.20 -15.17
C THR A 17 18.64 -4.79 -15.05
N ALA A 18 17.84 -5.56 -14.30
CA ALA A 18 16.43 -5.26 -14.07
C ALA A 18 16.25 -4.09 -13.07
N PRO A 19 15.28 -3.18 -13.31
CA PRO A 19 15.00 -2.09 -12.39
C PRO A 19 14.52 -2.62 -11.04
N PHE A 20 15.01 -2.01 -9.95
CA PHE A 20 14.56 -2.35 -8.61
C PHE A 20 13.29 -1.59 -8.26
N LYS A 21 12.20 -2.30 -7.96
CA LYS A 21 10.92 -1.69 -7.59
C LYS A 21 10.99 -1.06 -6.19
N VAL A 22 10.82 0.25 -6.12
CA VAL A 22 10.76 1.02 -4.88
C VAL A 22 9.33 1.50 -4.64
N SER A 23 8.85 1.39 -3.39
CA SER A 23 7.55 1.94 -2.98
C SER A 23 7.74 3.31 -2.33
N ARG A 24 6.66 4.12 -2.28
CA ARG A 24 6.66 5.41 -1.57
C ARG A 24 7.23 5.31 -0.14
N SER A 25 6.79 4.31 0.64
CA SER A 25 7.28 4.11 2.02
C SER A 25 8.77 3.78 2.10
N LYS A 26 9.36 3.16 1.07
CA LYS A 26 10.81 2.94 1.02
C LYS A 26 11.60 4.21 0.74
N ILE A 27 11.06 5.12 -0.08
CA ILE A 27 11.65 6.44 -0.29
C ILE A 27 11.62 7.22 1.03
N GLU A 28 10.48 7.19 1.73
CA GLU A 28 10.36 7.81 3.05
C GLU A 28 11.36 7.21 4.05
N LEU A 29 11.53 5.87 4.07
CA LEU A 29 12.54 5.20 4.88
C LEU A 29 13.96 5.68 4.56
N PHE A 30 14.29 5.88 3.29
CA PHE A 30 15.58 6.42 2.88
C PHE A 30 15.81 7.84 3.40
N MET A 31 14.79 8.71 3.26
CA MET A 31 14.84 10.08 3.77
C MET A 31 15.01 10.13 5.29
N GLN A 32 14.37 9.22 6.03
CA GLN A 32 14.51 9.12 7.48
C GLN A 32 15.85 8.50 7.93
N CYS A 33 16.34 7.48 7.23
CA CYS A 33 17.54 6.73 7.59
C CYS A 33 18.08 5.95 6.39
N PRO A 34 19.12 6.46 5.70
CA PRO A 34 19.75 5.78 4.57
C PRO A 34 20.30 4.40 4.92
N ARG A 35 20.87 4.24 6.13
CA ARG A 35 21.36 2.94 6.64
C ARG A 35 20.26 1.91 6.75
N CYS A 36 19.10 2.30 7.28
CA CYS A 36 17.95 1.43 7.47
C CYS A 36 17.37 0.99 6.12
N PHE A 37 17.32 1.91 5.15
CA PHE A 37 16.96 1.59 3.77
C PHE A 37 17.91 0.58 3.14
N TRP A 38 19.23 0.74 3.31
CA TRP A 38 20.21 -0.21 2.78
C TRP A 38 20.03 -1.61 3.39
N LEU A 39 19.81 -1.69 4.71
CA LEU A 39 19.55 -2.96 5.42
C LEU A 39 18.27 -3.66 4.93
N ASP A 40 17.18 -2.91 4.71
CA ASP A 40 15.93 -3.45 4.16
C ASP A 40 16.11 -3.94 2.71
N VAL A 41 16.73 -3.11 1.88
CA VAL A 41 16.82 -3.36 0.44
C VAL A 41 17.84 -4.46 0.09
N ARG A 42 18.97 -4.52 0.79
CA ARG A 42 20.02 -5.52 0.58
C ARG A 42 19.83 -6.79 1.39
N LEU A 43 19.60 -6.65 2.69
CA LEU A 43 19.62 -7.76 3.65
C LEU A 43 18.23 -8.20 4.10
N LYS A 44 17.15 -7.53 3.66
CA LYS A 44 15.76 -7.79 4.10
C LYS A 44 15.55 -7.65 5.60
N ILE A 45 16.40 -6.85 6.26
CA ILE A 45 16.26 -6.53 7.67
C ILE A 45 15.33 -5.32 7.76
N THR A 46 14.05 -5.58 8.01
CA THR A 46 13.02 -4.55 8.18
C THR A 46 12.98 -4.03 9.61
N ARG A 47 12.60 -2.75 9.77
CA ARG A 47 12.25 -2.22 11.09
C ARG A 47 11.04 -2.97 11.68
N PRO A 48 10.93 -3.09 13.02
CA PRO A 48 9.73 -3.60 13.65
C PRO A 48 8.50 -2.82 13.19
N SER A 49 7.43 -3.54 12.82
CA SER A 49 6.18 -2.90 12.38
C SER A 49 5.40 -2.36 13.57
N SER A 50 4.75 -1.21 13.39
CA SER A 50 3.69 -0.78 14.32
C SER A 50 2.46 -1.68 14.20
N PRO A 51 1.57 -1.69 15.22
CA PRO A 51 0.28 -2.37 15.12
C PRO A 51 -0.49 -1.92 13.87
N PRO A 52 -1.23 -2.83 13.22
CA PRO A 52 -1.96 -2.50 12.01
C PRO A 52 -3.17 -1.61 12.31
N PHE A 53 -3.46 -0.65 11.42
CA PHE A 53 -4.65 0.21 11.49
C PHE A 53 -5.91 -0.52 10.99
N ASN A 54 -6.34 -1.55 11.72
CA ASN A 54 -7.43 -2.44 11.30
C ASN A 54 -8.76 -1.69 11.11
N ILE A 55 -9.11 -0.76 12.01
CA ILE A 55 -10.36 0.00 11.95
C ILE A 55 -10.44 0.79 10.64
N ASN A 56 -9.41 1.58 10.33
CA ASN A 56 -9.36 2.40 9.12
C ASN A 56 -9.40 1.55 7.85
N LYS A 57 -8.73 0.39 7.88
CA LYS A 57 -8.76 -0.56 6.77
C LYS A 57 -10.16 -1.12 6.54
N THR A 58 -10.85 -1.56 7.59
CA THR A 58 -12.22 -2.08 7.49
C THR A 58 -13.18 -1.02 6.97
N ILE A 59 -13.06 0.22 7.45
CA ILE A 59 -13.88 1.34 6.99
C ILE A 59 -13.71 1.54 5.49
N ASP A 60 -12.47 1.65 4.99
CA ASP A 60 -12.18 1.79 3.56
C ASP A 60 -12.71 0.60 2.73
N GLU A 61 -12.63 -0.62 3.26
CA GLU A 61 -13.20 -1.81 2.61
C GLU A 61 -14.72 -1.77 2.51
N LEU A 62 -15.41 -1.32 3.57
CA LEU A 62 -16.87 -1.18 3.57
C LEU A 62 -17.32 -0.07 2.61
N PHE A 63 -16.65 1.09 2.66
CA PHE A 63 -16.93 2.18 1.74
C PHE A 63 -16.73 1.74 0.29
N LYS A 64 -15.65 1.04 -0.03
CA LYS A 64 -15.43 0.52 -1.40
C LYS A 64 -16.58 -0.35 -1.86
N LYS A 65 -17.04 -1.29 -1.02
CA LYS A 65 -18.19 -2.15 -1.37
C LYS A 65 -19.45 -1.35 -1.65
N GLU A 66 -19.74 -0.34 -0.83
CA GLU A 66 -20.89 0.55 -1.00
C GLU A 66 -20.79 1.33 -2.32
N PHE A 67 -19.64 1.97 -2.58
CA PHE A 67 -19.40 2.70 -3.82
C PHE A 67 -19.39 1.79 -5.07
N ASP A 68 -18.96 0.54 -4.93
CA ASP A 68 -18.98 -0.43 -6.04
C ASP A 68 -20.43 -0.77 -6.46
N VAL A 69 -21.36 -0.88 -5.51
CA VAL A 69 -22.80 -1.06 -5.79
C VAL A 69 -23.37 0.13 -6.57
N HIS A 70 -23.11 1.35 -6.09
CA HIS A 70 -23.56 2.58 -6.76
C HIS A 70 -22.93 2.75 -8.15
N ARG A 71 -21.65 2.40 -8.31
CA ARG A 71 -20.94 2.45 -9.60
C ARG A 71 -21.54 1.47 -10.61
N ALA A 72 -21.88 0.26 -10.18
CA ALA A 72 -22.55 -0.72 -11.04
C ALA A 72 -23.96 -0.24 -11.47
N ALA A 73 -24.69 0.39 -10.55
CA ALA A 73 -26.01 0.96 -10.81
C ALA A 73 -25.98 2.31 -11.57
N LYS A 74 -24.80 2.90 -11.79
CA LYS A 74 -24.61 4.26 -12.33
C LYS A 74 -25.39 5.33 -11.55
N THR A 75 -25.57 5.13 -10.24
CA THR A 75 -26.23 6.09 -9.37
C THR A 75 -25.19 6.88 -8.56
N PRO A 76 -25.44 8.16 -8.25
CA PRO A 76 -24.58 8.92 -7.36
C PRO A 76 -24.72 8.37 -5.93
N HIS A 77 -23.62 8.37 -5.18
CA HIS A 77 -23.63 7.95 -3.78
C HIS A 77 -24.36 9.00 -2.93
N PRO A 78 -25.20 8.61 -1.95
CA PRO A 78 -26.00 9.56 -1.14
C PRO A 78 -25.16 10.68 -0.49
N ILE A 79 -23.98 10.33 0.04
CA ILE A 79 -23.04 11.30 0.62
C ILE A 79 -22.56 12.35 -0.39
N MET A 80 -22.36 11.99 -1.66
CA MET A 80 -21.94 12.95 -2.68
C MET A 80 -23.05 13.97 -2.94
N THR A 81 -24.29 13.49 -3.10
CA THR A 81 -25.46 14.34 -3.29
C THR A 81 -25.71 15.25 -2.09
N ALA A 82 -25.57 14.73 -0.86
CA ALA A 82 -25.77 15.50 0.37
C ALA A 82 -24.74 16.64 0.53
N ASN A 83 -23.50 16.43 0.06
CA ASN A 83 -22.42 17.42 0.15
C ASN A 83 -22.22 18.26 -1.12
N LYS A 84 -23.09 18.10 -2.13
CA LYS A 84 -22.99 18.77 -3.45
C LYS A 84 -21.63 18.54 -4.14
N LEU A 85 -21.15 17.30 -4.09
CA LEU A 85 -19.93 16.82 -4.75
C LEU A 85 -20.20 16.26 -6.15
#